data_AF-A0A954MUC7-F1
#
_entry.id   AF-A0A954MUC7-F1
#
_cell.length_a   1.000
_cell.length_b   1.000
_cell.length_c   1.000
_cell.angle_alpha   90.00
_cell.angle_beta   90.00
_cell.angle_gamma   90.00
#
_symmetry.space_group_name_H-M   'P 1'
#
loop_
_entity.id
_entity.type
_entity.pdbx_description
1 polymer ?
#
loop_
_entity_poly.entity_id
_entity_poly.type
_entity_poly.pdbx_seq_one_letter_code
_entity_poly.pdbx_strand_id
1 'polypeptide(L)'
;MAKIYYAGDWAIQYGPFYAESAFHHAVKGTEIVNYGKWLKDAIESTGQHEVTSVPSWDFYMLGPGEYEKILSSYDAVIFSDLEAQNFQLAPSFFKKEKFGQSVMTYPDRIRLTKEAVQGGLGIMFLGG
;
A
#
# COMPACT_ATOMS: atom_id res chain seq x y z
N MET A 1 -10.87 -20.74 4.72
CA MET A 1 -10.23 -19.62 5.42
C MET A 1 -10.28 -18.47 4.46
N ALA A 2 -11.00 -17.40 4.81
CA ALA A 2 -11.16 -16.25 3.92
C ALA A 2 -9.88 -15.41 3.93
N LYS A 3 -9.41 -15.02 2.75
CA LYS A 3 -8.17 -14.29 2.55
C LYS A 3 -8.46 -12.80 2.45
N ILE A 4 -7.74 -12.00 3.22
CA ILE A 4 -7.90 -10.56 3.26
C ILE A 4 -6.58 -9.89 2.88
N TYR A 5 -6.63 -9.01 1.88
CA TYR A 5 -5.50 -8.17 1.52
C TYR A 5 -5.65 -6.82 2.23
N TYR A 6 -4.66 -6.44 3.02
CA TYR A 6 -4.71 -5.24 3.83
C TYR A 6 -3.50 -4.36 3.52
N ALA A 7 -3.76 -3.26 2.81
CA ALA A 7 -2.73 -2.29 2.45
C ALA A 7 -2.85 -1.03 3.31
N GLY A 8 -1.70 -0.57 3.82
CA GLY A 8 -1.58 0.64 4.62
C GLY A 8 -1.45 0.38 6.12
N ASP A 9 -1.53 1.45 6.94
CA ASP A 9 -1.15 1.46 8.37
C ASP A 9 0.30 1.05 8.67
N TRP A 10 1.20 1.40 7.75
CA TRP A 10 2.64 1.30 7.96
C TRP A 10 3.27 2.68 7.88
N ALA A 11 4.26 2.94 8.73
CA ALA A 11 5.03 4.17 8.71
C ALA A 11 6.52 3.86 8.76
N ILE A 12 7.30 4.72 8.11
CA ILE A 12 8.72 4.86 8.41
C ILE A 12 8.86 6.10 9.28
N GLN A 13 9.08 5.88 10.56
CA GLN A 13 9.34 6.96 11.50
C GLN A 13 10.81 7.38 11.36
N TYR A 14 11.04 8.67 11.18
CA TYR A 14 12.36 9.27 11.22
C TYR A 14 12.43 10.23 12.41
N GLY A 15 13.44 10.10 13.25
CA GLY A 15 13.81 11.14 14.21
C GLY A 15 14.09 10.62 15.61
N PRO A 16 14.75 11.46 16.44
CA PRO A 16 15.00 12.90 16.23
C PRO A 16 16.07 13.23 15.17
N PHE A 17 15.88 14.36 14.49
CA PHE A 17 16.87 14.95 13.58
C PHE A 17 17.80 15.89 14.35
N TYR A 18 19.11 15.67 14.24
CA TYR A 18 20.13 16.50 14.87
C TYR A 18 20.95 17.21 13.81
N ALA A 19 21.19 18.50 14.03
CA ALA A 19 22.16 19.31 13.30
C ALA A 19 23.25 19.74 14.29
N GLU A 20 24.38 19.04 14.29
CA GLU A 20 25.49 19.31 15.22
C GLU A 20 26.46 20.36 14.65
N SER A 21 26.46 20.54 13.33
CA SER A 21 27.17 21.61 12.63
C SER A 21 26.59 21.85 11.23
N ALA A 22 27.07 22.87 10.51
CA ALA A 22 26.68 23.13 9.12
C ALA A 22 26.96 21.95 8.15
N PHE A 23 27.81 21.00 8.53
CA PHE A 23 28.15 19.82 7.72
C PHE A 23 27.68 18.49 8.32
N HIS A 24 27.21 18.48 9.58
CA HIS A 24 26.85 17.25 10.28
C HIS A 24 25.38 17.24 10.67
N HIS A 25 24.60 16.51 9.88
CA HIS A 25 23.19 16.26 10.10
C HIS A 25 22.96 14.75 10.20
N ALA A 26 22.22 14.31 11.23
CA ALA A 26 21.89 12.92 11.42
C ALA A 26 20.42 12.77 11.83
N VAL A 27 19.68 11.92 11.13
CA VAL A 27 18.44 11.34 11.64
C VAL A 27 18.84 10.15 12.51
N LYS A 28 18.52 10.21 13.80
CA LYS A 28 18.60 9.04 14.70
C LYS A 28 17.19 8.46 14.84
N GLY A 29 17.05 7.22 15.33
CA GLY A 29 15.74 6.63 15.63
C GLY A 29 14.87 6.30 14.41
N THR A 30 15.48 5.89 13.29
CA THR A 30 14.71 5.40 12.13
C THR A 30 14.10 4.05 12.44
N GLU A 31 12.77 3.95 12.37
CA GLU A 31 12.02 2.73 12.65
C GLU A 31 10.93 2.49 11.61
N ILE A 32 10.68 1.22 11.29
CA ILE A 32 9.51 0.81 10.52
C ILE A 32 8.46 0.34 11.51
N VAL A 33 7.29 0.97 11.48
CA VAL A 33 6.19 0.69 12.39
C VAL A 33 5.00 0.18 11.60
N ASN A 34 4.43 -0.95 12.04
CA ASN A 34 3.18 -1.49 11.52
C ASN A 34 2.05 -1.24 12.53
N TYR A 35 1.29 -0.17 12.32
CA TYR A 35 0.12 0.15 13.13
C TYR A 35 -1.08 -0.78 12.85
N GLY A 36 -1.13 -1.40 11.67
CA GLY A 36 -2.17 -2.36 11.30
C GLY A 36 -2.09 -3.71 12.01
N LYS A 37 -1.00 -3.99 12.74
CA LYS A 37 -0.77 -5.29 13.41
C LYS A 37 -1.91 -5.68 14.34
N TRP A 38 -2.45 -4.76 15.14
CA TRP A 38 -3.52 -5.10 16.09
C TRP A 38 -4.83 -5.44 15.38
N LEU A 39 -5.16 -4.74 14.30
CA LEU A 39 -6.34 -5.07 13.49
C LEU A 39 -6.16 -6.42 12.80
N LYS A 40 -4.97 -6.67 12.23
CA LYS A 40 -4.61 -7.98 11.67
C LYS A 40 -4.79 -9.09 12.71
N ASP A 41 -4.16 -8.97 13.88
CA ASP A 41 -4.21 -9.99 14.94
C ASP A 41 -5.66 -10.23 15.40
N ALA A 42 -6.49 -9.19 15.46
CA ALA A 42 -7.91 -9.31 15.81
C ALA A 42 -8.72 -10.07 14.74
N ILE A 43 -8.51 -9.79 13.45
CA ILE A 43 -9.18 -10.47 12.35
C ILE A 43 -8.79 -11.96 12.30
N GLU A 44 -7.51 -12.27 12.50
CA GLU A 44 -6.99 -13.64 12.50
C GLU A 44 -7.33 -14.43 13.78
N SER A 45 -7.72 -13.75 14.87
CA SER A 45 -7.98 -14.37 16.19
C SER A 45 -9.03 -15.47 16.18
N THR A 46 -9.95 -15.46 15.21
CA THR A 46 -11.01 -16.49 15.09
C THR A 46 -10.53 -17.76 14.38
N GLY A 47 -9.35 -17.72 13.74
CA GLY A 47 -8.83 -18.80 12.89
C GLY A 47 -9.60 -19.01 11.58
N GLN A 48 -10.57 -18.14 11.26
CA GLN A 48 -11.38 -18.24 10.04
C GLN A 48 -10.83 -17.40 8.88
N HIS A 49 -9.96 -16.44 9.19
CA HIS A 49 -9.40 -15.48 8.25
C HIS A 49 -7.87 -15.53 8.23
N GLU A 50 -7.29 -15.20 7.08
CA GLU A 50 -5.86 -15.01 6.87
C GLU A 50 -5.64 -13.61 6.31
N VAL A 51 -4.73 -12.83 6.90
CA VAL A 51 -4.51 -11.42 6.53
C VAL A 51 -3.09 -11.22 6.00
N THR A 52 -3.01 -10.86 4.73
CA THR A 52 -1.80 -10.34 4.11
C THR A 52 -1.75 -8.82 4.33
N SER A 53 -0.95 -8.38 5.31
CA SER A 53 -0.71 -6.96 5.58
C SER A 53 0.51 -6.47 4.83
N VAL A 54 0.37 -5.37 4.08
CA VAL A 54 1.45 -4.74 3.31
C VAL A 54 1.48 -3.23 3.53
N PRO A 55 2.67 -2.60 3.47
CA PRO A 55 2.78 -1.15 3.50
C PRO A 55 2.30 -0.51 2.18
N SER A 56 1.98 0.78 2.24
CA SER A 56 1.55 1.56 1.07
C SER A 56 2.60 1.60 -0.03
N TRP A 57 3.89 1.64 0.32
CA TRP A 57 4.97 1.64 -0.67
C TRP A 57 5.08 0.32 -1.45
N ASP A 58 4.73 -0.83 -0.85
CA ASP A 58 4.68 -2.10 -1.60
C ASP A 58 3.48 -2.12 -2.55
N PHE A 59 2.32 -1.63 -2.09
CA PHE A 59 1.15 -1.47 -2.95
C PHE A 59 1.40 -0.51 -4.12
N TYR A 60 2.09 0.60 -3.88
CA TYR A 60 2.50 1.54 -4.93
C TYR A 60 3.42 0.87 -5.97
N MET A 61 4.31 0.00 -5.51
CA MET A 61 5.32 -0.68 -6.33
C MET A 61 4.78 -1.84 -7.19
N LEU A 62 3.50 -2.20 -7.05
CA LEU A 62 2.87 -3.26 -7.85
C LEU A 62 3.09 -3.06 -9.35
N GLY A 63 3.59 -4.10 -10.00
CA GLY A 63 3.77 -4.18 -11.44
C GLY A 63 2.46 -4.41 -12.21
N PRO A 64 2.51 -4.36 -13.54
CA PRO A 64 1.35 -4.62 -14.39
C PRO A 64 0.70 -5.98 -14.10
N GLY A 65 -0.62 -6.01 -13.91
CA GLY A 65 -1.38 -7.22 -13.64
C GLY A 65 -1.33 -7.74 -12.21
N GLU A 66 -0.51 -7.17 -11.32
CA GLU A 66 -0.42 -7.64 -9.93
C GLU A 66 -1.61 -7.21 -9.09
N TYR A 67 -2.19 -6.04 -9.36
CA TYR A 67 -3.38 -5.59 -8.64
C TYR A 67 -4.61 -6.43 -9.00
N GLU A 68 -4.76 -6.80 -10.26
CA GLU A 68 -5.82 -7.68 -10.73
C GLU A 68 -5.69 -9.09 -10.13
N LYS A 69 -4.46 -9.58 -9.93
CA LYS A 69 -4.22 -10.83 -9.19
C LYS A 69 -4.67 -10.71 -7.73
N ILE A 70 -4.40 -9.59 -7.06
CA ILE A 70 -4.90 -9.34 -5.71
C ILE A 70 -6.44 -9.36 -5.71
N LEU A 71 -7.08 -8.60 -6.59
CA LEU A 71 -8.55 -8.52 -6.65
C LEU A 71 -9.23 -9.87 -6.95
N SER A 72 -8.55 -10.81 -7.61
CA SER A 72 -9.06 -12.15 -7.92
C SER A 72 -8.69 -13.24 -6.92
N SER A 73 -7.68 -13.02 -6.07
CA SER A 73 -7.14 -14.04 -5.16
C SER A 73 -7.58 -13.87 -3.71
N TYR A 74 -8.15 -12.71 -3.37
CA TYR A 74 -8.59 -12.36 -2.02
C TYR A 74 -10.11 -12.21 -1.96
N ASP A 75 -10.69 -12.60 -0.83
CA ASP A 75 -12.14 -12.53 -0.58
C ASP A 75 -12.59 -11.13 -0.14
N ALA A 76 -11.67 -10.37 0.46
CA ALA A 76 -11.88 -8.97 0.81
C ALA A 76 -10.57 -8.15 0.77
N VAL A 77 -10.71 -6.83 0.64
CA VAL A 77 -9.59 -5.89 0.62
C VAL A 77 -9.81 -4.76 1.62
N ILE A 78 -8.78 -4.41 2.38
CA ILE A 78 -8.76 -3.28 3.31
C ILE A 78 -7.73 -2.27 2.81
N PHE A 79 -8.16 -1.02 2.66
CA PHE A 79 -7.29 0.13 2.44
C PHE A 79 -7.39 1.04 3.65
N SER A 80 -6.27 1.25 4.36
CA SER A 80 -6.21 2.13 5.53
C SER A 80 -5.10 3.14 5.37
N ASP A 81 -5.37 4.41 5.70
CA ASP A 81 -4.37 5.49 5.64
C ASP A 81 -3.55 5.47 4.33
N LEU A 82 -4.27 5.39 3.21
CA LEU A 82 -3.73 5.19 1.87
C LEU A 82 -4.22 6.30 0.95
N GLU A 83 -3.29 7.07 0.38
CA GLU A 83 -3.63 8.21 -0.45
C GLU A 83 -3.99 7.79 -1.88
N ALA A 84 -4.84 8.58 -2.54
CA ALA A 84 -5.30 8.32 -3.90
C ALA A 84 -4.16 8.19 -4.93
N GLN A 85 -3.01 8.83 -4.67
CA GLN A 85 -1.82 8.76 -5.50
C GLN A 85 -1.30 7.33 -5.65
N ASN A 86 -1.45 6.49 -4.61
CA ASN A 86 -1.08 5.07 -4.67
C ASN A 86 -1.92 4.29 -5.69
N PHE A 87 -3.13 4.77 -6.01
CA PHE A 87 -4.00 4.14 -7.00
C PHE A 87 -3.78 4.67 -8.42
N GLN A 88 -3.33 5.92 -8.55
CA GLN A 88 -3.27 6.64 -9.83
C GLN A 88 -1.88 6.68 -10.44
N LEU A 89 -0.82 6.63 -9.63
CA LEU A 89 0.55 6.77 -10.08
C LEU A 89 1.26 5.41 -10.18
N ALA A 90 2.18 5.33 -11.13
CA ALA A 90 3.10 4.20 -11.31
C ALA A 90 4.52 4.61 -10.88
N PRO A 91 5.31 3.71 -10.28
CA PRO A 91 6.72 3.97 -9.97
C PRO A 91 7.57 4.36 -11.19
N SER A 92 7.17 3.90 -12.38
CA SER A 92 7.82 4.28 -13.64
C SER A 92 7.67 5.76 -13.97
N PHE A 93 6.73 6.48 -13.36
CA PHE A 93 6.50 7.89 -13.60
C PHE A 93 7.72 8.76 -13.33
N PHE A 94 8.58 8.38 -12.38
CA PHE A 94 9.76 9.17 -12.01
C PHE A 94 11.05 8.70 -12.68
N LYS A 95 10.97 7.74 -13.63
CA LYS A 95 12.13 7.23 -14.37
C LYS A 95 12.42 8.12 -15.58
N LYS A 96 13.23 9.16 -15.36
CA LYS A 96 13.60 10.17 -16.37
C LYS A 96 14.14 9.55 -17.65
N GLU A 97 14.83 8.42 -17.54
CA GLU A 97 15.42 7.72 -18.68
C GLU A 97 14.36 7.23 -19.67
N LYS A 98 13.10 7.05 -19.23
CA LYS A 98 11.99 6.59 -20.07
C LYS A 98 11.20 7.71 -20.73
N PHE A 99 11.50 8.96 -20.39
CA PHE A 99 10.70 10.10 -20.85
C PHE A 99 10.92 10.31 -22.36
N GLY A 100 9.82 10.40 -23.11
CA GLY A 100 9.85 10.55 -24.57
C GLY A 100 10.22 9.28 -25.36
N GLN A 101 10.48 8.15 -24.69
CA GLN A 101 10.84 6.89 -25.36
C GLN A 101 9.64 5.99 -25.67
N SER A 102 8.57 6.08 -24.88
CA SER A 102 7.35 5.29 -25.05
C SER A 102 6.15 5.98 -24.42
N VAL A 103 4.95 5.61 -24.86
CA VAL A 103 3.71 6.01 -24.17
C VAL A 103 3.74 5.42 -22.77
N MET A 104 3.68 6.30 -21.77
CA MET A 104 3.63 5.89 -20.37
C MET A 104 2.19 5.50 -20.02
N THR A 105 2.01 4.26 -19.60
CA THR A 105 0.73 3.75 -19.09
C THR A 105 0.72 3.80 -17.57
N TYR A 106 -0.46 4.08 -17.01
CA TYR A 106 -0.69 4.10 -15.56
C TYR A 106 -1.65 2.98 -15.18
N PRO A 107 -1.49 2.42 -13.99
CA PRO A 107 -2.47 1.49 -13.47
C PRO A 107 -3.75 2.28 -13.15
N ASP A 108 -4.88 1.85 -13.70
CA ASP A 108 -6.18 2.40 -13.35
C ASP A 108 -6.77 1.61 -12.18
N ARG A 109 -6.08 1.68 -11.03
CA ARG A 109 -6.47 0.89 -9.85
C ARG A 109 -7.85 1.31 -9.35
N ILE A 110 -8.26 2.57 -9.50
CA ILE A 110 -9.58 3.04 -9.08
C ILE A 110 -10.71 2.36 -9.86
N ARG A 111 -10.63 2.34 -11.20
CA ARG A 111 -11.64 1.65 -12.02
C ARG A 111 -11.68 0.17 -11.68
N LEU A 112 -10.51 -0.47 -11.56
CA LEU A 112 -10.41 -1.90 -11.19
C LEU A 112 -11.04 -2.18 -9.82
N THR A 113 -10.80 -1.33 -8.82
CA THR A 113 -11.45 -1.41 -7.50
C THR A 113 -12.96 -1.33 -7.62
N LYS A 114 -13.47 -0.36 -8.38
CA LYS A 114 -14.91 -0.16 -8.58
C LYS A 114 -15.55 -1.39 -9.24
N GLU A 115 -14.93 -1.90 -10.30
CA GLU A 115 -15.39 -3.09 -11.01
C GLU A 115 -15.39 -4.32 -10.10
N ALA A 116 -14.37 -4.49 -9.26
CA ALA A 116 -14.31 -5.58 -8.30
C ALA A 116 -15.43 -5.50 -7.25
N VAL A 117 -15.71 -4.30 -6.71
CA VAL A 117 -16.84 -4.07 -5.79
C VAL A 117 -18.17 -4.39 -6.48
N GLN A 118 -18.37 -3.95 -7.71
CA GLN A 118 -19.57 -4.26 -8.50
C GLN A 118 -19.70 -5.77 -8.78
N GLY A 119 -18.57 -6.48 -8.87
CA GLY A 119 -18.49 -7.94 -8.97
C GLY A 119 -18.69 -8.70 -7.65
N GLY A 120 -18.87 -7.98 -6.52
CA GLY A 120 -19.17 -8.57 -5.22
C GLY A 120 -17.98 -8.65 -4.25
N LEU A 121 -16.80 -8.12 -4.60
CA LEU A 121 -15.67 -8.07 -3.68
C LEU A 121 -15.97 -7.15 -2.49
N GLY A 122 -15.76 -7.65 -1.27
CA GLY A 122 -15.86 -6.85 -0.05
C GLY A 122 -14.66 -5.89 0.07
N ILE A 123 -14.92 -4.59 0.23
CA ILE A 123 -13.86 -3.60 0.45
C ILE A 123 -14.17 -2.75 1.69
N MET A 124 -13.13 -2.47 2.47
CA MET A 124 -13.18 -1.56 3.61
C MET A 124 -12.16 -0.43 3.41
N PHE A 125 -12.62 0.81 3.59
CA PHE A 125 -11.76 2.00 3.66
C PHE A 125 -11.73 2.50 5.09
N LEU A 126 -10.53 2.58 5.66
CA LEU A 126 -10.29 3.07 7.02
C LEU A 126 -9.57 4.42 6.93
N GLY A 127 -10.03 5.38 7.73
CA GLY A 127 -9.49 6.73 7.75
C GLY A 127 -8.24 6.86 8.62
N GLY A 128 -7.42 7.86 8.28
CA GLY A 128 -6.21 8.31 8.98
C GLY A 128 -6.02 9.79 8.70
#